data_AF-A0AAD9KLB8-F1
#
_entry.id   AF-A0AAD9KLB8-F1
#
_cell.length_a   1.000
_cell.length_b   1.000
_cell.length_c   1.000
_cell.angle_alpha   90.00
_cell.angle_beta   90.00
_cell.angle_gamma   90.00
#
_symmetry.space_group_name_H-M   'P 1'
#
loop_
_entity.id
_entity.type
_entity.pdbx_description
1 polymer ?
#
loop_
_entity_poly.entity_id
_entity_poly.type
_entity_poly.pdbx_seq_one_letter_code
_entity_poly.pdbx_strand_id
1 'polypeptide(L)'
;MRLDVAFVDPASATTTLLLLLSTLVSFQWALTTDEPQFLVQPQSIVVAPQGEVTLRCEPRDSSTQILWVFNGEFILSSARDGLEITHGRLHIRSFRHRRSDGRNQAGVYQCIARNSVGAVISREAIVQQAYFGKFESDLKDLYVKSTEGNVAVIPCHPPTGNPPTLTAFEVNGSRIDLKSGRYYVLPSGNLQISPVRPLDQGQYRCLAINSVSGQQQRAPNTVHLKVVGESFSSFTCYLAGVQVFRTVTECLRGFVGGGKFKKVVIMTPRVVVVC
;
A
#
# COMPACT_ATOMS: atom_id res chain seq x y z
N MET A 1 -8.27 -56.06 -73.04
CA MET A 1 -8.39 -55.08 -71.95
C MET A 1 -8.49 -53.70 -72.58
N ARG A 2 -9.69 -53.13 -72.67
CA ARG A 2 -9.88 -51.74 -73.10
C ARG A 2 -9.71 -50.88 -71.84
N LEU A 3 -8.73 -49.98 -71.85
CA LEU A 3 -8.60 -48.94 -70.83
C LEU A 3 -9.58 -47.82 -71.19
N ASP A 4 -10.64 -47.66 -70.40
CA ASP A 4 -11.45 -46.45 -70.43
C ASP A 4 -10.65 -45.34 -69.76
N VAL A 5 -10.04 -44.48 -70.58
CA VAL A 5 -9.46 -43.22 -70.12
C VAL A 5 -10.63 -42.27 -69.87
N ALA A 6 -11.02 -42.12 -68.61
CA ALA A 6 -12.01 -41.14 -68.20
C ALA A 6 -11.51 -39.73 -68.56
N PHE A 7 -12.17 -39.10 -69.53
CA PHE A 7 -11.91 -37.71 -69.91
C PHE A 7 -12.45 -36.82 -68.79
N VAL A 8 -11.55 -36.27 -67.96
CA VAL A 8 -11.93 -35.27 -66.96
C VAL A 8 -12.24 -33.98 -67.70
N ASP A 9 -13.51 -33.56 -67.66
CA ASP A 9 -13.98 -32.37 -68.34
C ASP A 9 -13.27 -31.13 -67.75
N PRO A 10 -12.50 -30.35 -68.52
CA PRO A 10 -11.73 -29.22 -68.01
C PRO A 10 -12.62 -28.14 -67.34
N ALA A 11 -13.90 -28.08 -67.69
CA ALA A 11 -14.89 -27.21 -67.02
C ALA A 11 -15.24 -27.66 -65.58
N SER A 12 -15.10 -28.95 -65.27
CA SER A 12 -15.31 -29.48 -63.91
C SER A 12 -14.13 -29.18 -62.99
N ALA A 13 -12.91 -29.19 -63.54
CA ALA A 13 -11.69 -28.86 -62.80
C ALA A 13 -11.61 -27.36 -62.45
N THR A 14 -12.08 -26.47 -63.33
CA THR A 14 -12.09 -25.02 -63.07
C THR A 14 -13.16 -24.62 -62.06
N THR A 15 -14.36 -25.23 -62.12
CA THR A 15 -15.45 -24.97 -61.17
C THR A 15 -15.11 -25.45 -59.75
N THR A 16 -14.51 -26.63 -59.60
CA THR A 16 -14.05 -27.13 -58.31
C THR A 16 -12.92 -26.27 -57.72
N LEU A 17 -11.97 -25.81 -58.54
CA LEU A 17 -10.93 -24.87 -58.11
C LEU A 17 -11.50 -23.51 -57.67
N LEU A 18 -12.48 -22.96 -58.40
CA LEU A 18 -13.15 -21.71 -58.02
C LEU A 18 -13.96 -21.86 -56.73
N LEU A 19 -14.63 -22.99 -56.53
CA LEU A 19 -15.32 -23.30 -55.27
C LEU A 19 -14.32 -23.41 -54.10
N LEU A 20 -13.21 -24.12 -54.28
CA LEU A 20 -12.14 -24.22 -53.27
C LEU A 20 -11.49 -22.86 -52.97
N LEU A 21 -11.25 -22.03 -53.98
CA LEU A 21 -10.73 -20.67 -53.78
C LEU A 21 -11.75 -19.80 -53.04
N SER A 22 -13.04 -19.89 -53.39
CA SER A 22 -14.09 -19.14 -52.70
C SER A 22 -14.26 -19.56 -51.24
N THR A 23 -14.19 -20.86 -50.93
CA THR A 23 -14.28 -21.35 -49.55
C THR A 23 -13.02 -21.02 -48.75
N LEU A 24 -11.82 -21.10 -49.34
CA LEU A 24 -10.59 -20.64 -48.71
C LEU A 24 -10.61 -19.14 -48.43
N VAL A 25 -11.10 -18.33 -49.37
CA VAL A 25 -11.31 -16.88 -49.16
C VAL A 25 -12.33 -16.67 -48.05
N SER A 26 -13.51 -17.30 -48.08
CA SER A 26 -14.50 -17.18 -46.98
C SER A 26 -13.96 -17.62 -45.62
N PHE A 27 -13.13 -18.68 -45.58
CA PHE A 27 -12.50 -19.18 -44.36
C PHE A 27 -11.40 -18.22 -43.86
N GLN A 28 -10.62 -17.64 -44.77
CA GLN A 28 -9.63 -16.60 -44.45
C GLN A 28 -10.30 -15.33 -43.90
N TRP A 29 -11.48 -14.96 -44.41
CA TRP A 29 -12.24 -13.80 -43.95
C TRP A 29 -12.89 -14.05 -42.59
N ALA A 30 -13.40 -15.27 -42.35
CA ALA A 30 -13.89 -15.70 -41.04
C ALA A 30 -12.81 -15.67 -39.95
N LEU A 31 -11.52 -15.77 -40.33
CA LEU A 31 -10.37 -15.66 -39.42
C LEU A 31 -9.91 -14.21 -39.15
N THR A 32 -10.54 -13.18 -39.73
CA THR A 32 -10.05 -11.78 -39.67
C THR A 32 -10.94 -10.78 -38.93
N THR A 33 -12.07 -11.22 -38.38
CA THR A 33 -12.99 -10.35 -37.63
C THR A 33 -13.01 -10.72 -36.16
N ASP A 34 -12.01 -10.24 -35.41
CA ASP A 34 -11.94 -10.42 -33.96
C ASP A 34 -12.87 -9.45 -33.22
N GLU A 35 -13.51 -9.95 -32.15
CA GLU A 35 -14.22 -9.14 -31.16
C GLU A 35 -13.28 -8.05 -30.59
N PRO A 36 -13.76 -6.86 -30.18
CA PRO A 36 -12.87 -5.82 -29.69
C PRO A 36 -12.08 -6.30 -28.46
N GLN A 37 -10.81 -5.92 -28.40
CA GLN A 37 -9.93 -6.24 -27.26
C GLN A 37 -9.37 -4.94 -26.67
N PHE A 38 -9.16 -4.91 -25.36
CA PHE A 38 -8.52 -3.79 -24.68
C PHE A 38 -7.01 -3.98 -24.57
N LEU A 39 -6.23 -2.95 -24.93
CA LEU A 39 -4.82 -2.82 -24.54
C LEU A 39 -4.70 -2.22 -23.13
N VAL A 40 -5.53 -1.22 -22.84
CA VAL A 40 -5.59 -0.55 -21.54
C VAL A 40 -7.03 -0.50 -21.08
N GLN A 41 -7.25 -0.98 -19.86
CA GLN A 41 -8.53 -0.89 -19.16
C GLN A 41 -8.42 0.10 -17.99
N PRO A 42 -9.51 0.78 -17.61
CA PRO A 42 -9.47 1.80 -16.57
C PRO A 42 -9.09 1.21 -15.22
N GLN A 43 -8.50 2.03 -14.35
CA GLN A 43 -8.09 1.65 -12.99
C GLN A 43 -8.86 2.45 -11.96
N SER A 44 -9.18 1.82 -10.83
CA SER A 44 -9.73 2.51 -9.67
C SER A 44 -8.76 3.57 -9.15
N ILE A 45 -9.29 4.70 -8.72
CA ILE A 45 -8.49 5.84 -8.25
C ILE A 45 -9.19 6.57 -7.11
N VAL A 46 -8.41 6.95 -6.10
CA VAL A 46 -8.83 7.85 -5.03
C VAL A 46 -8.24 9.23 -5.33
N VAL A 47 -9.08 10.26 -5.37
CA VAL A 47 -8.71 11.59 -5.84
C VAL A 47 -8.96 12.63 -4.76
N ALA A 48 -8.04 13.57 -4.59
CA ALA A 48 -8.21 14.68 -3.66
C ALA A 48 -9.45 15.52 -4.02
N PRO A 49 -10.08 16.19 -3.05
CA PRO A 49 -11.17 17.12 -3.34
C PRO A 49 -10.78 18.16 -4.40
N GLN A 50 -11.61 18.34 -5.42
CA GLN A 50 -11.38 19.24 -6.55
C GLN A 50 -10.19 18.86 -7.46
N GLY A 51 -9.59 17.69 -7.26
CA GLY A 51 -8.55 17.15 -8.14
C GLY A 51 -9.11 16.73 -9.50
N GLU A 52 -8.20 16.41 -10.41
CA GLU A 52 -8.50 15.96 -11.76
C GLU A 52 -8.54 14.43 -11.83
N VAL A 53 -9.45 13.86 -12.64
CA VAL A 53 -9.50 12.43 -12.92
C VAL A 53 -9.29 12.20 -14.40
N THR A 54 -8.38 11.29 -14.76
CA THR A 54 -8.28 10.78 -16.13
C THR A 54 -8.34 9.26 -16.10
N LEU A 55 -9.43 8.69 -16.62
CA LEU A 55 -9.59 7.25 -16.82
C LEU A 55 -9.19 6.87 -18.25
N ARG A 56 -8.26 5.92 -18.37
CA ARG A 56 -7.77 5.43 -19.66
C ARG A 56 -8.54 4.19 -20.09
N CYS A 57 -8.95 4.19 -21.35
CA CYS A 57 -9.50 3.04 -22.04
C CYS A 57 -8.98 3.05 -23.47
N GLU A 58 -8.17 2.05 -23.83
CA GLU A 58 -7.48 2.00 -25.11
C GLU A 58 -7.76 0.63 -25.75
N PRO A 59 -8.50 0.58 -26.87
CA PRO A 59 -8.73 -0.65 -27.61
C PRO A 59 -7.47 -1.05 -28.40
N ARG A 60 -7.37 -2.32 -28.77
CA ARG A 60 -6.31 -2.84 -29.65
C ARG A 60 -6.38 -2.22 -31.04
N ASP A 61 -7.58 -2.12 -31.59
CA ASP A 61 -7.84 -1.47 -32.86
C ASP A 61 -8.34 -0.04 -32.61
N SER A 62 -7.59 0.95 -33.11
CA SER A 62 -7.94 2.37 -33.00
C SER A 62 -9.24 2.75 -33.72
N SER A 63 -9.73 1.92 -34.65
CA SER A 63 -11.02 2.13 -35.31
C SER A 63 -12.21 1.77 -34.40
N THR A 64 -11.96 1.10 -33.28
CA THR A 64 -12.97 0.69 -32.30
C THR A 64 -13.55 1.90 -31.57
N GLN A 65 -14.87 2.00 -31.54
CA GLN A 65 -15.57 3.05 -30.82
C GLN A 65 -15.53 2.80 -29.31
N ILE A 66 -15.17 3.82 -28.53
CA ILE A 66 -15.21 3.79 -27.06
C ILE A 66 -16.39 4.59 -26.54
N LEU A 67 -17.21 3.93 -25.72
CA LEU A 67 -18.33 4.53 -24.98
C LEU A 67 -18.05 4.42 -23.49
N TRP A 68 -18.51 5.37 -22.69
CA TRP A 68 -18.36 5.33 -21.24
C TRP A 68 -19.69 5.13 -20.52
N VAL A 69 -19.63 4.38 -19.44
CA VAL A 69 -20.75 4.04 -18.56
C VAL A 69 -20.37 4.43 -17.13
N PHE A 70 -21.30 5.06 -16.42
CA PHE A 70 -21.20 5.41 -15.00
C PHE A 70 -22.38 4.81 -14.25
N ASN A 71 -22.10 3.96 -13.25
CA ASN A 71 -23.10 3.23 -12.47
C ASN A 71 -24.18 2.55 -13.35
N GLY A 72 -23.76 1.95 -14.47
CA GLY A 72 -24.64 1.26 -15.41
C GLY A 72 -25.32 2.15 -16.47
N GLU A 73 -25.19 3.48 -16.39
CA GLU A 73 -25.78 4.40 -17.36
C GLU A 73 -24.74 5.00 -18.32
N PHE A 74 -25.08 5.10 -19.61
CA PHE A 74 -24.22 5.74 -20.59
C PHE A 74 -23.98 7.21 -20.27
N ILE A 75 -22.73 7.63 -20.43
CA ILE A 75 -22.32 9.03 -20.30
C ILE A 75 -22.50 9.70 -21.66
N LEU A 76 -23.56 10.50 -21.80
CA LEU A 76 -23.79 11.32 -22.99
C LEU A 76 -22.80 12.50 -22.97
N SER A 77 -21.89 12.54 -23.95
CA SER A 77 -20.76 13.49 -24.01
C SER A 77 -21.15 14.97 -23.98
N SER A 78 -22.39 15.30 -24.31
CA SER A 78 -22.91 16.67 -24.39
C SER A 78 -23.56 17.20 -23.10
N ALA A 79 -23.64 16.42 -22.00
CA ALA A 79 -24.58 16.70 -20.91
C ALA A 79 -23.99 16.80 -19.48
N ARG A 80 -22.66 16.81 -19.31
CA ARG A 80 -22.05 16.88 -17.96
C ARG A 80 -20.92 17.91 -17.92
N ASP A 81 -21.23 19.12 -17.45
CA ASP A 81 -20.27 20.21 -17.25
C ASP A 81 -19.00 19.74 -16.55
N GLY A 82 -17.88 19.65 -17.27
CA GLY A 82 -16.57 19.27 -16.75
C GLY A 82 -16.22 17.79 -16.83
N LEU A 83 -16.99 16.98 -17.56
CA LEU A 83 -16.60 15.65 -18.02
C LEU A 83 -16.38 15.68 -19.53
N GLU A 84 -15.19 15.30 -19.97
CA GLU A 84 -14.77 15.33 -21.36
C GLU A 84 -14.30 13.95 -21.79
N ILE A 85 -14.73 13.49 -22.97
CA ILE A 85 -14.27 12.22 -23.54
C ILE A 85 -13.45 12.54 -24.78
N THR A 86 -12.15 12.26 -24.72
CA THR A 86 -11.20 12.59 -25.80
C THR A 86 -10.32 11.39 -26.08
N HIS A 87 -10.31 10.92 -27.33
CA HIS A 87 -9.56 9.71 -27.75
C HIS A 87 -9.82 8.49 -26.85
N GLY A 88 -11.08 8.24 -26.48
CA GLY A 88 -11.47 7.13 -25.61
C GLY A 88 -11.15 7.30 -24.12
N ARG A 89 -10.46 8.38 -23.72
CA ARG A 89 -10.18 8.72 -22.32
C ARG A 89 -11.29 9.57 -21.74
N LEU A 90 -11.69 9.29 -20.51
CA LEU A 90 -12.64 10.10 -19.77
C LEU A 90 -11.88 10.99 -18.79
N HIS A 91 -12.11 12.30 -18.91
CA HIS A 91 -11.44 13.33 -18.14
C HIS A 91 -12.45 14.13 -17.32
N ILE A 92 -12.17 14.33 -16.04
CA ILE A 92 -12.98 15.14 -15.11
C ILE A 92 -12.07 16.21 -14.52
N ARG A 93 -12.31 17.48 -14.89
CA ARG A 93 -11.44 18.61 -14.51
C ARG A 93 -11.45 18.92 -13.01
N SER A 94 -12.62 18.79 -12.37
CA SER A 94 -12.78 19.05 -10.94
C SER A 94 -13.70 18.01 -10.34
N PHE A 95 -13.10 17.06 -9.63
CA PHE A 95 -13.78 15.94 -9.03
C PHE A 95 -14.34 16.27 -7.65
N ARG A 96 -15.63 16.02 -7.48
CA ARG A 96 -16.34 16.12 -6.20
C ARG A 96 -17.14 14.85 -5.98
N HIS A 97 -17.14 14.33 -4.75
CA HIS A 97 -17.96 13.16 -4.41
C HIS A 97 -19.41 13.32 -4.92
N ARG A 98 -20.01 14.48 -4.59
CA ARG A 98 -21.29 14.95 -5.10
C ARG A 98 -21.15 16.40 -5.56
N ARG A 99 -21.72 16.73 -6.71
CA ARG A 99 -21.74 18.08 -7.29
C ARG A 99 -22.84 18.94 -6.68
N SER A 100 -22.77 20.24 -6.97
CA SER A 100 -23.77 21.23 -6.57
C SER A 100 -25.16 20.99 -7.19
N ASP A 101 -25.22 20.39 -8.38
CA ASP A 101 -26.45 19.97 -9.05
C ASP A 101 -27.04 18.66 -8.48
N GLY A 102 -26.41 18.11 -7.42
CA GLY A 102 -26.84 16.90 -6.74
C GLY A 102 -26.35 15.59 -7.38
N ARG A 103 -25.67 15.62 -8.53
CA ARG A 103 -25.15 14.41 -9.21
C ARG A 103 -23.87 13.90 -8.56
N ASN A 104 -23.73 12.58 -8.46
CA ASN A 104 -22.50 11.95 -7.97
C ASN A 104 -21.45 11.85 -9.09
N GLN A 105 -20.18 12.06 -8.76
CA GLN A 105 -19.05 11.67 -9.61
C GLN A 105 -18.28 10.49 -8.99
N ALA A 106 -18.38 10.27 -7.68
CA ALA A 106 -17.90 9.04 -7.08
C ALA A 106 -18.81 7.87 -7.46
N GLY A 107 -18.20 6.75 -7.88
CA GLY A 107 -18.93 5.57 -8.35
C GLY A 107 -18.09 4.67 -9.24
N VAL A 108 -18.78 3.81 -9.97
CA VAL A 108 -18.18 2.80 -10.84
C VAL A 108 -18.21 3.28 -12.28
N TYR A 109 -17.04 3.32 -12.91
CA TYR A 109 -16.85 3.68 -14.30
C TYR A 109 -16.40 2.46 -15.10
N GLN A 110 -16.97 2.29 -16.29
CA GLN A 110 -16.57 1.27 -17.26
C GLN A 110 -16.57 1.88 -18.65
N CYS A 111 -15.72 1.36 -19.53
CA CYS A 111 -15.80 1.66 -20.95
C CYS A 111 -16.30 0.44 -21.73
N ILE A 112 -17.00 0.71 -22.83
CA ILE A 112 -17.46 -0.28 -23.78
C ILE A 112 -16.70 -0.02 -25.09
N ALA A 113 -15.99 -1.05 -25.56
CA ALA A 113 -15.34 -1.07 -26.86
C ALA A 113 -16.26 -1.77 -27.86
N ARG A 114 -16.59 -1.10 -28.97
CA ARG A 114 -17.52 -1.60 -30.00
C ARG A 114 -16.91 -1.49 -31.40
N ASN A 115 -16.96 -2.57 -32.16
CA ASN A 115 -16.64 -2.60 -33.59
C ASN A 115 -17.82 -3.24 -34.38
N SER A 116 -17.59 -3.57 -35.65
CA SER A 116 -18.61 -4.22 -36.51
C SER A 116 -18.94 -5.66 -36.09
N VAL A 117 -18.06 -6.31 -35.32
CA VAL A 117 -18.17 -7.70 -34.89
C VAL A 117 -18.96 -7.82 -33.60
N GLY A 118 -18.71 -6.92 -32.65
CA GLY A 118 -19.33 -7.00 -31.34
C GLY A 118 -18.97 -5.85 -30.41
N ALA A 119 -19.25 -6.04 -29.12
CA ALA A 119 -18.94 -5.10 -28.07
C ALA A 119 -18.52 -5.80 -26.77
N VAL A 120 -17.43 -5.34 -26.18
CA VAL A 120 -16.93 -5.83 -24.87
C VAL A 120 -16.92 -4.71 -23.85
N ILE A 121 -17.17 -5.07 -22.58
CA ILE A 121 -17.12 -4.15 -21.45
C ILE A 121 -15.81 -4.32 -20.68
N SER A 122 -15.22 -3.22 -20.24
CA SER A 122 -14.02 -3.25 -19.41
C SER A 122 -14.31 -3.70 -17.98
N ARG A 123 -13.25 -4.00 -17.23
CA ARG A 123 -13.31 -4.07 -15.77
C ARG A 123 -13.86 -2.77 -15.17
N GLU A 124 -14.41 -2.91 -13.98
CA GLU A 124 -14.87 -1.79 -13.17
C GLU A 124 -13.69 -0.95 -12.66
N ALA A 125 -13.81 0.37 -12.78
CA ALA A 125 -12.93 1.34 -12.15
C ALA A 125 -13.73 2.15 -11.12
N ILE A 126 -13.40 1.95 -9.85
CA ILE A 126 -14.03 2.66 -8.75
C ILE A 126 -13.32 4.00 -8.56
N VAL A 127 -14.02 5.10 -8.78
CA VAL A 127 -13.51 6.45 -8.53
C VAL A 127 -14.10 6.96 -7.23
N GLN A 128 -13.24 7.31 -6.27
CA GLN A 128 -13.63 7.78 -4.95
C GLN A 128 -12.94 9.09 -4.61
N GLN A 129 -13.59 9.89 -3.78
CA GLN A 129 -12.97 11.08 -3.20
C GLN A 129 -12.17 10.69 -1.97
N ALA A 130 -10.96 11.22 -1.84
CA ALA A 130 -10.17 11.10 -0.63
C ALA A 130 -10.89 11.79 0.53
N TYR A 131 -10.93 11.13 1.69
CA TYR A 131 -11.38 11.74 2.92
C TYR A 131 -10.36 11.51 4.02
N PHE A 132 -10.32 12.43 4.97
CA PHE A 132 -9.45 12.35 6.13
C PHE A 132 -10.28 12.67 7.37
N GLY A 133 -10.47 11.65 8.22
CA GLY A 133 -11.17 11.80 9.50
C GLY A 133 -10.39 12.70 10.46
N LYS A 134 -10.94 12.87 11.66
CA LYS A 134 -10.28 13.63 12.75
C LYS A 134 -9.85 12.69 13.86
N PHE A 135 -8.82 13.08 14.60
CA PHE A 135 -8.52 12.39 15.86
C PHE A 135 -9.69 12.56 16.83
N GLU A 136 -9.87 11.59 17.70
CA GLU A 136 -10.76 11.72 18.85
C GLU A 136 -10.31 12.90 19.72
N SER A 137 -11.26 13.74 20.15
CA SER A 137 -10.96 14.96 20.90
C SER A 137 -10.49 14.69 22.33
N ASP A 138 -10.91 13.57 22.92
CA ASP A 138 -10.80 13.32 24.36
C ASP A 138 -9.66 12.34 24.71
N LEU A 139 -8.68 12.21 23.80
CA LEU A 139 -7.51 11.35 24.02
C LEU A 139 -6.67 11.90 25.17
N LYS A 140 -6.41 11.04 26.15
CA LYS A 140 -5.53 11.34 27.29
C LYS A 140 -4.09 10.97 26.99
N ASP A 141 -3.17 11.64 27.68
CA ASP A 141 -1.75 11.27 27.65
C ASP A 141 -1.56 9.85 28.17
N LEU A 142 -0.65 9.12 27.54
CA LEU A 142 -0.34 7.73 27.85
C LEU A 142 1.08 7.61 28.40
N TYR A 143 1.30 6.66 29.29
CA TYR A 143 2.60 6.42 29.90
C TYR A 143 3.02 4.97 29.63
N VAL A 144 4.09 4.81 28.86
CA VAL A 144 4.66 3.51 28.49
C VAL A 144 5.96 3.33 29.25
N LYS A 145 6.10 2.18 29.93
CA LYS A 145 7.32 1.79 30.63
C LYS A 145 7.90 0.56 29.95
N SER A 146 9.18 0.59 29.55
CA SER A 146 9.87 -0.57 28.98
C SER A 146 11.26 -0.72 29.59
N THR A 147 11.74 -1.95 29.67
CA THR A 147 13.11 -2.24 30.14
C THR A 147 14.10 -2.01 29.00
N GLU A 148 15.28 -1.49 29.32
CA GLU A 148 16.39 -1.40 28.36
C GLU A 148 16.66 -2.76 27.70
N GLY A 149 16.91 -2.76 26.39
CA GLY A 149 17.12 -3.98 25.61
C GLY A 149 15.83 -4.65 25.10
N ASN A 150 14.68 -4.40 25.74
CA ASN A 150 13.39 -4.96 25.31
C ASN A 150 12.77 -4.18 24.14
N VAL A 151 11.56 -4.56 23.76
CA VAL A 151 10.72 -3.86 22.80
C VAL A 151 9.82 -2.86 23.52
N ALA A 152 9.67 -1.66 22.99
CA ALA A 152 8.60 -0.73 23.38
C ALA A 152 7.65 -0.53 22.20
N VAL A 153 6.36 -0.40 22.52
CA VAL A 153 5.32 -0.05 21.54
C VAL A 153 4.68 1.25 21.99
N ILE A 154 4.79 2.27 21.16
CA ILE A 154 4.14 3.57 21.37
C ILE A 154 2.80 3.53 20.63
N PRO A 155 1.67 3.50 21.35
CA PRO A 155 0.35 3.43 20.73
C PRO A 155 0.01 4.71 19.96
N CYS A 156 -0.62 4.55 18.81
CA CYS A 156 -1.27 5.63 18.07
C CYS A 156 -2.50 5.07 17.37
N HIS A 157 -3.61 5.79 17.47
CA HIS A 157 -4.86 5.48 16.76
C HIS A 157 -5.09 6.59 15.73
N PRO A 158 -4.47 6.50 14.54
CA PRO A 158 -4.64 7.52 13.51
C PRO A 158 -6.11 7.57 13.05
N PRO A 159 -6.62 8.73 12.61
CA PRO A 159 -7.98 8.83 12.08
C PRO A 159 -8.18 7.90 10.88
N THR A 160 -9.40 7.46 10.67
CA THR A 160 -9.76 6.75 9.44
C THR A 160 -9.63 7.69 8.24
N GLY A 161 -9.32 7.13 7.08
CA GLY A 161 -9.20 7.88 5.85
C GLY A 161 -9.28 6.96 4.64
N ASN A 162 -9.53 7.58 3.48
CA ASN A 162 -9.37 6.94 2.18
C ASN A 162 -8.36 7.74 1.35
N PRO A 163 -7.23 7.13 0.91
CA PRO A 163 -6.75 5.80 1.29
C PRO A 163 -6.42 5.70 2.81
N PRO A 164 -6.15 4.49 3.34
CA PRO A 164 -5.72 4.32 4.73
C PRO A 164 -4.60 5.30 5.11
N THR A 165 -4.71 5.87 6.30
CA THR A 165 -3.82 6.94 6.76
C THR A 165 -2.42 6.42 7.07
N LEU A 166 -1.42 7.19 6.65
CA LEU A 166 -0.03 6.92 6.99
C LEU A 166 0.27 7.54 8.35
N THR A 167 1.08 6.84 9.16
CA THR A 167 1.48 7.33 10.48
C THR A 167 2.97 7.62 10.52
N ALA A 168 3.32 8.79 11.05
CA ALA A 168 4.68 9.18 11.38
C ALA A 168 4.76 9.58 12.86
N PHE A 169 5.97 9.68 13.40
CA PHE A 169 6.17 9.99 14.82
C PHE A 169 7.18 11.11 15.00
N GLU A 170 6.90 11.94 16.01
CA GLU A 170 7.81 12.95 16.56
C GLU A 170 8.19 12.51 17.98
N VAL A 171 9.47 12.66 18.32
CA VAL A 171 10.00 12.51 19.67
C VAL A 171 10.57 13.84 20.12
N ASN A 172 10.10 14.36 21.25
CA ASN A 172 10.50 15.67 21.79
C ASN A 172 10.43 16.81 20.74
N GLY A 173 9.41 16.76 19.87
CA GLY A 173 9.18 17.74 18.80
C GLY A 173 9.99 17.55 17.52
N SER A 174 10.83 16.52 17.43
CA SER A 174 11.62 16.20 16.23
C SER A 174 11.13 14.92 15.56
N ARG A 175 11.02 14.91 14.23
CA ARG A 175 10.62 13.69 13.48
C ARG A 175 11.65 12.57 13.67
N ILE A 176 11.14 11.36 13.88
CA ILE A 176 11.97 10.16 14.02
C ILE A 176 12.50 9.73 12.66
N ASP A 177 13.79 9.43 12.59
CA ASP A 177 14.40 8.80 11.41
C ASP A 177 14.22 7.27 11.46
N LEU A 178 13.35 6.78 10.59
CA LEU A 178 13.04 5.35 10.46
C LEU A 178 14.19 4.55 9.80
N LYS A 179 15.22 5.19 9.26
CA LYS A 179 16.34 4.51 8.57
C LYS A 179 17.21 3.65 9.49
N SER A 180 17.18 3.90 10.80
CA SER A 180 18.02 3.15 11.76
C SER A 180 17.60 1.69 11.96
N GLY A 181 16.49 1.24 11.38
CA GLY A 181 15.98 -0.14 11.47
C GLY A 181 15.42 -0.54 12.84
N ARG A 182 15.70 0.22 13.91
CA ARG A 182 15.14 0.00 15.26
C ARG A 182 13.71 0.50 15.42
N TYR A 183 13.35 1.53 14.63
CA TYR A 183 12.03 2.14 14.63
C TYR A 183 11.21 1.56 13.48
N TYR A 184 10.03 1.01 13.79
CA TYR A 184 9.13 0.45 12.79
C TYR A 184 7.70 0.86 13.07
N VAL A 185 7.03 1.48 12.10
CA VAL A 185 5.60 1.80 12.20
C VAL A 185 4.81 0.57 11.77
N LEU A 186 4.07 -0.02 12.70
CA LEU A 186 3.24 -1.20 12.47
C LEU A 186 2.04 -0.84 11.57
N PRO A 187 1.42 -1.82 10.89
CA PRO A 187 0.19 -1.60 10.12
C PRO A 187 -0.96 -1.01 10.93
N SER A 188 -0.95 -1.17 12.26
CA SER A 188 -1.91 -0.54 13.17
C SER A 188 -1.69 0.97 13.36
N GLY A 189 -0.56 1.51 12.92
CA GLY A 189 -0.12 2.88 13.19
C GLY A 189 0.78 3.02 14.43
N ASN A 190 0.93 1.98 15.26
CA ASN A 190 1.79 2.02 16.44
C ASN A 190 3.28 2.05 16.06
N LEU A 191 4.11 2.76 16.84
CA LEU A 191 5.56 2.72 16.66
C LEU A 191 6.17 1.63 17.54
N GLN A 192 6.83 0.67 16.93
CA GLN A 192 7.69 -0.29 17.60
C GLN A 192 9.13 0.23 17.66
N ILE A 193 9.75 0.10 18.82
CA ILE A 193 11.17 0.40 19.07
C ILE A 193 11.85 -0.87 19.55
N SER A 194 12.88 -1.35 18.86
CA SER A 194 13.63 -2.55 19.25
C SER A 194 15.09 -2.52 18.78
N PRO A 195 16.07 -2.77 19.66
CA PRO A 195 15.97 -2.73 21.12
C PRO A 195 15.83 -1.28 21.63
N VAL A 196 15.15 -1.11 22.75
CA VAL A 196 14.96 0.18 23.43
C VAL A 196 16.21 0.55 24.22
N ARG A 197 16.60 1.83 24.17
CA ARG A 197 17.77 2.42 24.85
C ARG A 197 17.35 3.55 25.79
N PRO A 198 18.17 3.90 26.80
CA PRO A 198 17.86 5.02 27.70
C PRO A 198 17.63 6.35 26.97
N LEU A 199 18.32 6.57 25.83
CA LEU A 199 18.17 7.75 24.97
C LEU A 199 16.83 7.79 24.19
N ASP A 200 16.11 6.67 24.09
CA ASP A 200 14.79 6.64 23.45
C ASP A 200 13.69 7.18 24.39
N GLN A 201 14.01 7.56 25.64
CA GLN A 201 13.08 8.22 26.55
C GLN A 201 12.63 9.57 26.01
N GLY A 202 11.34 9.88 26.17
CA GLY A 202 10.82 11.16 25.74
C GLY A 202 9.32 11.19 25.56
N GLN A 203 8.87 12.31 25.02
CA GLN A 203 7.49 12.59 24.66
C GLN A 203 7.30 12.28 23.18
N TYR A 204 6.52 11.25 22.90
CA TYR A 204 6.17 10.82 21.55
C TYR A 204 4.81 11.39 21.16
N ARG A 205 4.69 11.87 19.93
CA ARG A 205 3.43 12.31 19.34
C ARG A 205 3.34 11.76 17.92
N CYS A 206 2.21 11.18 17.57
CA CYS A 206 2.00 10.68 16.22
C CYS A 206 1.40 11.75 15.30
N LEU A 207 1.73 11.63 14.03
CA LEU A 207 1.27 12.42 12.91
C LEU A 207 0.52 11.48 11.95
N ALA A 208 -0.75 11.77 11.69
CA ALA A 208 -1.52 11.07 10.66
C ALA A 208 -1.51 11.87 9.36
N ILE A 209 -1.35 11.19 8.23
CA ILE A 209 -1.20 11.80 6.91
C ILE A 209 -2.10 11.07 5.91
N ASN A 210 -2.89 11.82 5.14
CA ASN A 210 -3.57 11.28 3.96
C ASN A 210 -2.66 11.47 2.73
N SER A 211 -2.26 10.37 2.09
CA SER A 211 -1.29 10.38 0.99
C SER A 211 -1.81 11.01 -0.30
N VAL A 212 -3.13 11.12 -0.47
CA VAL A 212 -3.76 11.68 -1.68
C VAL A 212 -4.05 13.17 -1.50
N SER A 213 -4.68 13.56 -0.38
CA SER A 213 -5.01 14.97 -0.13
C SER A 213 -3.83 15.78 0.42
N GLY A 214 -2.77 15.13 0.90
CA GLY A 214 -1.63 15.77 1.57
C GLY A 214 -1.97 16.36 2.94
N GLN A 215 -3.20 16.19 3.43
CA GLN A 215 -3.60 16.67 4.73
C GLN A 215 -2.89 15.89 5.83
N GLN A 216 -2.51 16.60 6.90
CA GLN A 216 -1.84 16.03 8.07
C GLN A 216 -2.48 16.55 9.36
N GLN A 217 -2.55 15.69 10.37
CA GLN A 217 -3.04 16.02 11.70
C GLN A 217 -2.08 15.47 12.77
N ARG A 218 -1.93 16.22 13.86
CA ARG A 218 -1.17 15.78 15.03
C ARG A 218 -2.13 15.19 16.05
N ALA A 219 -1.74 14.09 16.67
CA ALA A 219 -2.50 13.57 17.79
C ALA A 219 -2.55 14.60 18.93
N PRO A 220 -3.73 14.81 19.55
CA PRO A 220 -3.86 15.74 20.66
C PRO A 220 -3.06 15.26 21.89
N ASN A 221 -3.09 13.95 22.16
CA ASN A 221 -2.37 13.35 23.27
C ASN A 221 -0.87 13.15 23.01
N THR A 222 -0.13 13.00 24.10
CA THR A 222 1.30 12.67 24.13
C THR A 222 1.48 11.30 24.75
N VAL A 223 2.44 10.52 24.25
CA VAL A 223 2.86 9.26 24.87
C VAL A 223 4.23 9.44 25.50
N HIS A 224 4.32 9.24 26.80
CA HIS A 224 5.55 9.35 27.57
C HIS A 224 6.22 7.99 27.68
N LEU A 225 7.37 7.81 27.04
CA LEU A 225 8.17 6.60 27.17
C LEU A 225 9.19 6.76 28.31
N LYS A 226 9.07 5.89 29.33
CA LYS A 226 10.08 5.72 30.37
C LYS A 226 10.82 4.41 30.17
N VAL A 227 12.13 4.51 29.94
CA VAL A 227 13.02 3.36 29.86
C VAL A 227 13.61 3.12 31.23
N VAL A 228 13.47 1.89 31.70
CA VAL A 228 13.96 1.44 32.98
C VAL A 228 15.20 0.64 32.66
N GLY A 229 16.37 1.14 33.07
CA GLY A 229 17.56 0.29 33.06
C GLY A 229 17.25 -0.95 33.89
N GLU A 230 17.77 -2.11 33.49
CA GLU A 230 17.75 -3.25 34.39
C GLU A 230 18.34 -2.76 35.72
N SER A 231 17.51 -2.75 36.77
CA SER A 231 18.02 -2.57 38.11
C SER A 231 18.87 -3.80 38.35
N PHE A 232 20.16 -3.62 38.16
CA PHE A 232 21.22 -4.51 38.56
C PHE A 232 21.28 -4.67 40.11
N SER A 233 20.12 -4.61 40.78
CA SER A 233 19.95 -4.72 42.22
C SER A 233 20.11 -6.15 42.75
N SER A 234 20.53 -7.10 41.91
CA SER A 234 20.82 -8.48 42.30
C SER A 234 22.09 -8.97 41.63
N PHE A 235 23.18 -8.24 41.79
CA PHE A 235 24.50 -8.83 41.61
C PHE A 235 24.97 -9.38 42.94
N THR A 236 25.08 -10.70 43.03
CA THR A 236 25.68 -11.38 44.17
C THR A 236 27.11 -11.72 43.80
N CYS A 237 28.08 -11.03 44.40
CA CYS A 237 29.48 -11.43 44.25
C CYS A 237 29.74 -12.66 45.10
N TYR A 238 30.23 -13.72 44.47
CA TYR A 238 30.71 -14.91 45.14
C TYR A 238 32.24 -14.90 45.19
N LEU A 239 32.80 -15.41 46.28
CA LEU A 239 34.23 -15.59 46.47
C LEU A 239 34.41 -17.04 46.93
N ALA A 240 35.03 -17.87 46.09
CA ALA A 240 35.10 -19.32 46.30
C ALA A 240 33.74 -19.98 46.62
N GLY A 241 32.65 -19.53 45.98
CA GLY A 241 31.30 -20.08 46.17
C GLY A 241 30.52 -19.52 47.37
N VAL A 242 31.12 -18.64 48.19
CA VAL A 242 30.45 -17.98 49.32
C VAL A 242 29.98 -16.59 48.90
N GLN A 243 28.78 -16.18 49.29
CA GLN A 243 28.25 -14.83 49.06
C GLN A 243 28.99 -13.83 49.96
N VAL A 244 29.76 -12.91 49.37
CA VAL A 244 30.64 -11.99 50.16
C VAL A 244 30.17 -10.54 50.12
N PHE A 245 29.51 -10.06 49.06
CA PHE A 245 29.11 -8.65 48.93
C PHE A 245 27.66 -8.46 48.49
N ARG A 246 27.01 -7.40 48.98
CA ARG A 246 25.60 -7.09 48.70
C ARG A 246 25.42 -6.29 47.41
N THR A 247 26.49 -5.64 46.91
CA THR A 247 26.47 -4.84 45.68
C THR A 247 27.77 -4.99 44.86
N VAL A 248 27.71 -4.72 43.55
CA VAL A 248 28.91 -4.69 42.67
C VAL A 248 29.90 -3.62 43.09
N THR A 249 29.41 -2.49 43.58
CA THR A 249 30.26 -1.35 43.98
C THR A 249 31.16 -1.69 45.15
N GLU A 250 30.67 -2.50 46.12
CA GLU A 250 31.50 -3.04 47.22
C GLU A 250 32.57 -4.01 46.69
N CYS A 251 32.18 -4.89 45.78
CA CYS A 251 33.06 -5.88 45.15
C CYS A 251 34.21 -5.22 44.36
N LEU A 252 33.90 -4.14 43.62
CA LEU A 252 34.88 -3.32 42.90
C LEU A 252 35.71 -2.42 43.82
N ARG A 253 35.20 -2.00 44.99
CA ARG A 253 36.01 -1.24 45.97
C ARG A 253 37.00 -2.12 46.73
N GLY A 254 36.65 -3.38 47.02
CA GLY A 254 37.57 -4.37 47.56
C GLY A 254 38.81 -4.62 46.68
N PHE A 255 38.69 -4.38 45.37
CA PHE A 255 39.79 -4.38 44.39
C PHE A 255 40.92 -3.38 44.73
N VAL A 256 40.59 -2.27 45.40
CA VAL A 256 41.53 -1.18 45.70
C VAL A 256 42.40 -1.49 46.94
N GLY A 257 42.11 -2.58 47.67
CA GLY A 257 42.77 -2.99 48.91
C GLY A 257 43.96 -3.97 48.79
N GLY A 258 44.54 -4.18 47.61
CA GLY A 258 45.85 -4.86 47.46
C GLY A 258 45.89 -6.39 47.46
N GLY A 259 44.75 -7.10 47.44
CA GLY A 259 44.70 -8.56 47.28
C GLY A 259 44.82 -9.00 45.81
N LYS A 260 45.85 -9.80 45.46
CA LYS A 260 46.07 -10.32 44.11
C LYS A 260 45.07 -11.44 43.76
N PHE A 261 44.07 -11.15 42.91
CA PHE A 261 43.26 -12.18 42.22
C PHE A 261 43.50 -12.11 40.71
N LYS A 262 43.57 -13.28 40.04
CA LYS A 262 44.25 -13.43 38.73
C LYS A 262 43.39 -13.32 37.47
N LYS A 263 42.05 -13.19 37.51
CA LYS A 263 41.26 -12.94 36.27
C LYS A 263 39.82 -12.51 36.56
N VAL A 264 39.31 -11.53 35.81
CA VAL A 264 37.89 -11.11 35.82
C VAL A 264 37.27 -11.53 34.49
N VAL A 265 36.19 -12.32 34.53
CA VAL A 265 35.43 -12.72 33.34
C VAL A 265 34.01 -12.19 33.47
N ILE A 266 33.65 -11.27 32.58
CA ILE A 266 32.32 -10.66 32.51
C ILE A 266 31.47 -11.53 31.58
N MET A 267 30.52 -12.29 32.13
CA MET A 267 29.46 -12.93 31.35
C MET A 267 28.11 -12.37 31.82
N THR A 268 27.38 -11.74 30.92
CA THR A 268 25.97 -11.38 31.10
C THR A 268 25.11 -12.66 31.19
N PRO A 269 23.88 -12.65 31.75
CA PRO A 269 23.28 -11.76 32.75
C PRO A 269 23.39 -12.36 34.18
N ARG A 270 24.29 -13.32 34.41
CA ARG A 270 24.64 -13.82 35.75
C ARG A 270 26.14 -13.66 35.92
N VAL A 271 26.56 -12.51 36.42
CA VAL A 271 27.97 -12.26 36.72
C VAL A 271 28.38 -13.16 37.88
N VAL A 272 29.07 -14.26 37.57
CA VAL A 272 29.76 -15.08 38.56
C VAL A 272 31.18 -14.54 38.66
N VAL A 273 31.47 -13.84 39.76
CA VAL A 273 32.87 -13.62 40.14
C VAL A 273 33.37 -14.94 40.71
N VAL A 274 34.34 -15.56 40.04
CA VAL A 274 35.05 -16.73 40.58
C VAL A 274 36.47 -16.26 40.91
N CYS A 275 36.81 -16.29 42.20
CA CYS A 275 38.15 -16.03 42.70
C CYS A 275 39.03 -17.27 42.66
#